data_AF-A0A7Y4T1V9-F1
#
_entry.id   AF-A0A7Y4T1V9-F1
#
_cell.length_a   1.000
_cell.length_b   1.000
_cell.length_c   1.000
_cell.angle_alpha   90.00
_cell.angle_beta   90.00
_cell.angle_gamma   90.00
#
_symmetry.space_group_name_H-M   'P 1'
#
loop_
_entity.id
_entity.type
_entity.pdbx_description
1 polymer ?
#
loop_
_entity_poly.entity_id
_entity_poly.type
_entity_poly.pdbx_seq_one_letter_code
_entity_poly.pdbx_strand_id
1 'polypeptide(L)'
;MDKMNFFQFTQLAFSCLIFASCQNINTNEASDSNTIKSNVTKKNSPKNSALNDFGTRCKALLTSRFKNLEEFKNVVSIQYDRDYSRLDSSECRNSSVTLSYKSNGEEIKRTMSSDINQDDVQKLPKSDIITLSCFIFTHPNIIRLRKNLEDAYSLSRRKPAFYGPGDKAFYDLAEASYYNIISQPQTFLNSKDSSEKGYINTFNHITAQAIITSFFSEELADLISDLHERKNMPEITCGKFTSVHLNDTLNNIVDNYIDILNNEIGQKIGLKLREKYNINSTTQCTPILLSNYLNDVQGYYSMVLKIVFRSFRPSDKVINKFSHKINLVLEKF
;
A
#
# COMPACT_ATOMS: atom_id res chain seq x y z
N MET A 1 -15.03 29.41 -26.96
CA MET A 1 -14.45 28.14 -27.48
C MET A 1 -12.95 28.31 -27.39
N ASP A 2 -12.45 28.15 -26.17
CA ASP A 2 -11.08 28.52 -25.84
C ASP A 2 -10.12 27.41 -26.24
N LYS A 3 -9.17 27.79 -27.10
CA LYS A 3 -8.01 27.00 -27.47
C LYS A 3 -7.18 26.77 -26.20
N MET A 4 -7.40 25.62 -25.57
CA MET A 4 -6.55 25.13 -24.49
C MET A 4 -5.15 24.91 -25.07
N ASN A 5 -4.20 25.76 -24.66
CA ASN A 5 -2.81 25.71 -25.09
C ASN A 5 -2.17 24.38 -24.69
N PHE A 6 -1.89 23.55 -25.69
CA PHE A 6 -1.10 22.30 -25.60
C PHE A 6 0.26 22.50 -24.89
N PHE A 7 0.77 23.74 -24.86
CA PHE A 7 2.01 24.12 -24.17
C PHE A 7 1.89 24.27 -22.64
N GLN A 8 0.69 24.41 -22.06
CA GLN A 8 0.52 24.37 -20.60
C GLN A 8 0.49 22.93 -20.06
N PHE A 9 0.38 21.94 -20.94
CA PHE A 9 0.38 20.52 -20.60
C PHE A 9 1.79 20.00 -20.23
N THR A 10 2.86 20.71 -20.63
CA THR A 10 4.26 20.29 -20.41
C THR A 10 4.94 20.95 -19.22
N GLN A 11 4.35 22.00 -18.63
CA GLN A 11 5.02 22.82 -17.60
C GLN A 11 4.55 22.55 -16.16
N LEU A 12 3.46 21.81 -15.93
CA LEU A 12 2.95 21.50 -14.58
C LEU A 12 3.49 20.17 -14.00
N ALA A 13 4.19 19.36 -14.78
CA ALA A 13 4.72 18.04 -14.37
C ALA A 13 6.15 18.08 -13.78
N PHE A 14 6.62 19.26 -13.34
CA PHE A 14 7.96 19.44 -12.76
C PHE A 14 7.94 19.42 -11.23
N SER A 15 8.37 18.31 -10.63
CA SER A 15 9.44 18.28 -9.61
C SER A 15 9.53 16.92 -8.89
N CYS A 16 10.78 16.52 -8.66
CA CYS A 16 11.27 15.52 -7.70
C CYS A 16 11.41 14.06 -8.15
N LEU A 17 12.61 13.82 -8.68
CA LEU A 17 13.39 12.58 -8.65
C LEU A 17 13.70 12.11 -7.21
N ILE A 18 14.05 10.81 -7.14
CA ILE A 18 14.72 10.04 -6.06
C ILE A 18 13.80 9.38 -5.01
N PHE A 19 13.55 8.07 -5.21
CA PHE A 19 13.34 7.12 -4.11
C PHE A 19 14.72 6.69 -3.61
N ALA A 20 15.13 7.20 -2.45
CA ALA A 20 16.14 6.58 -1.60
C ALA A 20 15.96 7.17 -0.20
N SER A 21 15.21 6.46 0.65
CA SER A 21 15.20 6.73 2.09
C SER A 21 15.86 5.55 2.77
N CYS A 22 17.19 5.52 2.76
CA CYS A 22 17.97 4.68 3.65
C CYS A 22 18.90 5.56 4.48
N GLN A 23 18.79 5.40 5.80
CA GLN A 23 19.77 5.72 6.84
C GLN A 23 19.90 7.17 7.33
N ASN A 24 19.44 7.44 8.55
CA ASN A 24 20.30 7.41 9.75
C ASN A 24 19.60 8.08 10.94
N ILE A 25 19.22 7.32 11.97
CA ILE A 25 19.09 7.85 13.33
C ILE A 25 19.62 6.81 14.31
N ASN A 26 20.73 7.18 14.97
CA ASN A 26 21.26 6.57 16.19
C ASN A 26 20.21 6.57 17.29
N THR A 27 20.05 5.44 17.98
CA THR A 27 19.36 5.40 19.27
C THR A 27 20.33 4.86 20.32
N ASN A 28 20.71 5.74 21.25
CA ASN A 28 21.24 5.38 22.55
C ASN A 28 20.12 5.52 23.57
N GLU A 29 20.05 4.52 24.46
CA GLU A 29 19.57 4.60 25.86
C GLU A 29 18.08 4.95 26.09
N ALA A 30 17.43 4.53 27.16
CA ALA A 30 17.65 3.52 28.17
C ALA A 30 16.25 3.23 28.75
N SER A 31 16.11 2.03 29.28
CA SER A 31 14.98 1.54 30.05
C SER A 31 14.67 2.43 31.27
N ASP A 32 13.39 2.62 31.56
CA ASP A 32 12.94 2.43 32.95
C ASP A 32 11.45 2.06 33.03
N SER A 33 11.22 0.97 33.74
CA SER A 33 9.94 0.39 34.09
C SER A 33 9.27 1.17 35.22
N ASN A 34 7.94 1.32 35.17
CA ASN A 34 7.16 1.26 36.40
C ASN A 34 5.74 0.76 36.15
N THR A 35 5.42 -0.29 36.91
CA THR A 35 4.17 -1.05 36.92
C THR A 35 3.17 -0.37 37.85
N ILE A 36 1.94 -0.13 37.39
CA ILE A 36 0.80 0.14 38.27
C ILE A 36 -0.35 -0.80 37.91
N LYS A 37 -0.68 -1.68 38.85
CA LYS A 37 -1.86 -2.54 38.85
C LYS A 37 -3.09 -1.71 39.21
N SER A 38 -4.18 -1.88 38.47
CA SER A 38 -5.51 -1.50 38.95
C SER A 38 -6.56 -2.52 38.53
N ASN A 39 -7.28 -3.00 39.54
CA ASN A 39 -8.35 -3.98 39.50
C ASN A 39 -9.54 -3.50 38.64
N VAL A 40 -10.06 -4.38 37.76
CA VAL A 40 -11.31 -4.14 37.04
C VAL A 40 -12.35 -5.16 37.48
N THR A 41 -13.39 -4.62 38.11
CA THR A 41 -14.61 -5.27 38.56
C THR A 41 -15.44 -5.75 37.37
N LYS A 42 -15.85 -7.02 37.37
CA LYS A 42 -16.74 -7.63 36.38
C LYS A 42 -18.13 -6.99 36.41
N LYS A 43 -18.61 -6.50 35.27
CA LYS A 43 -20.04 -6.28 35.03
C LYS A 43 -20.42 -6.61 33.58
N ASN A 44 -21.14 -7.72 33.46
CA ASN A 44 -22.14 -8.11 32.44
C ASN A 44 -21.92 -7.69 30.97
N SER A 45 -21.47 -8.66 30.16
CA SER A 45 -21.51 -8.61 28.70
C SER A 45 -22.93 -8.88 28.18
N PRO A 46 -23.50 -8.01 27.32
CA PRO A 46 -24.58 -8.40 26.44
C PRO A 46 -24.01 -9.22 25.29
N LYS A 47 -24.61 -10.39 25.04
CA LYS A 47 -24.45 -11.17 23.82
C LYS A 47 -24.92 -10.35 22.61
N ASN A 48 -23.98 -9.98 21.74
CA ASN A 48 -24.10 -9.92 20.26
C ASN A 48 -22.89 -9.15 19.71
N SER A 49 -21.74 -9.80 19.57
CA SER A 49 -20.71 -9.28 18.67
C SER A 49 -21.01 -9.83 17.27
N ALA A 50 -21.65 -9.03 16.43
CA ALA A 50 -21.40 -9.13 15.00
C ALA A 50 -19.89 -9.18 14.84
N LEU A 51 -19.35 -10.27 14.27
CA LEU A 51 -17.94 -10.33 13.93
C LEU A 51 -17.67 -9.09 13.08
N ASN A 52 -16.77 -8.21 13.51
CA ASN A 52 -16.46 -6.99 12.77
C ASN A 52 -16.04 -7.40 11.35
N ASP A 53 -16.93 -7.16 10.38
CA ASP A 53 -16.68 -7.43 8.97
C ASP A 53 -15.84 -6.27 8.42
N PHE A 54 -14.54 -6.51 8.31
CA PHE A 54 -13.56 -5.56 7.76
C PHE A 54 -13.47 -5.63 6.22
N GLY A 55 -14.37 -6.35 5.55
CA GLY A 55 -14.37 -6.54 4.10
C GLY A 55 -13.58 -7.76 3.63
N THR A 56 -12.65 -8.26 4.44
CA THR A 56 -11.98 -9.55 4.23
C THR A 56 -11.55 -10.17 5.55
N ARG A 57 -11.54 -11.51 5.59
CA ARG A 57 -11.01 -12.34 6.68
C ARG A 57 -9.64 -12.90 6.35
N CYS A 58 -9.14 -12.73 5.12
CA CYS A 58 -7.81 -13.20 4.74
C CYS A 58 -6.74 -12.54 5.62
N LYS A 59 -5.73 -13.31 6.03
CA LYS A 59 -4.65 -12.76 6.86
C LYS A 59 -3.69 -11.96 5.99
N ALA A 60 -3.32 -10.77 6.46
CA ALA A 60 -2.18 -10.05 5.91
C ALA A 60 -0.92 -10.91 5.97
N LEU A 61 -0.10 -10.80 4.92
CA LEU A 61 1.14 -11.55 4.78
C LEU A 61 2.33 -10.64 5.13
N LEU A 62 3.30 -11.19 5.85
CA LEU A 62 4.52 -10.51 6.28
C LEU A 62 5.70 -11.23 5.65
N THR A 63 6.51 -10.52 4.86
CA THR A 63 7.70 -11.07 4.18
C THR A 63 8.67 -11.67 5.19
N SER A 64 8.82 -11.05 6.36
CA SER A 64 9.62 -11.55 7.48
C SER A 64 9.29 -12.97 7.95
N ARG A 65 8.10 -13.50 7.62
CA ARG A 65 7.63 -14.83 8.02
C ARG A 65 7.93 -15.94 7.01
N PHE A 66 8.59 -15.60 5.89
CA PHE A 66 8.98 -16.55 4.87
C PHE A 66 10.51 -16.51 4.70
N LYS A 67 11.15 -17.67 4.76
CA LYS A 67 12.61 -17.78 4.56
C LYS A 67 12.99 -17.63 3.10
N ASN A 68 12.15 -18.13 2.19
CA ASN A 68 12.39 -18.16 0.75
C ASN A 68 11.09 -18.37 -0.04
N LEU A 69 11.21 -18.35 -1.37
CA LEU A 69 10.09 -18.53 -2.30
C LEU A 69 9.41 -19.90 -2.19
N GLU A 70 10.14 -20.96 -1.86
CA GLU A 70 9.56 -22.29 -1.71
C GLU A 70 8.66 -22.40 -0.47
N GLU A 71 9.05 -21.78 0.64
CA GLU A 71 8.19 -21.69 1.82
C GLU A 71 6.92 -20.86 1.52
N PHE A 72 7.06 -19.78 0.75
CA PHE A 72 5.93 -18.96 0.32
C PHE A 72 4.95 -19.72 -0.56
N LYS A 73 5.44 -20.54 -1.50
CA LYS A 73 4.61 -21.38 -2.39
C LYS A 73 3.77 -22.43 -1.65
N ASN A 74 4.14 -22.78 -0.42
CA ASN A 74 3.32 -23.67 0.42
C ASN A 74 2.04 -22.98 0.93
N VAL A 75 2.01 -21.65 0.93
CA VAL A 75 0.88 -20.83 1.41
C VAL A 75 0.12 -20.18 0.25
N VAL A 76 0.83 -19.83 -0.82
CA VAL A 76 0.29 -19.11 -1.97
C VAL A 76 0.53 -19.89 -3.25
N SER A 77 -0.53 -20.11 -4.03
CA SER A 77 -0.43 -20.66 -5.38
C SER A 77 0.01 -19.56 -6.34
N ILE A 78 1.14 -19.76 -7.02
CA ILE A 78 1.65 -18.88 -8.08
C ILE A 78 1.51 -19.61 -9.42
N GLN A 79 0.65 -19.10 -10.29
CA GLN A 79 0.36 -19.70 -11.59
C GLN A 79 0.67 -18.71 -12.70
N TYR A 80 1.66 -19.03 -13.53
CA TYR A 80 1.93 -18.29 -14.76
C TYR A 80 1.00 -18.80 -15.87
N ASP A 81 0.65 -17.96 -16.84
CA ASP A 81 -0.23 -18.34 -17.95
C ASP A 81 0.39 -19.41 -18.87
N ARG A 82 1.72 -19.54 -18.86
CA ARG A 82 2.47 -20.61 -19.53
C ARG A 82 3.84 -20.83 -18.88
N ASP A 83 4.53 -21.88 -19.31
CA ASP A 83 5.92 -22.11 -18.90
C ASP A 83 6.87 -21.21 -19.69
N TYR A 84 7.40 -20.19 -19.01
CA TYR A 84 8.36 -19.25 -19.59
C TYR A 84 9.80 -19.75 -19.55
N SER A 85 10.12 -20.82 -18.81
CA SER A 85 11.51 -21.23 -18.52
C SER A 85 12.37 -21.51 -19.77
N ARG A 86 11.72 -21.84 -20.89
CA ARG A 86 12.36 -22.20 -22.17
C ARG A 86 12.22 -21.14 -23.27
N LEU A 87 11.57 -20.01 -22.97
CA LEU A 87 11.28 -18.96 -23.94
C LEU A 87 12.34 -17.85 -23.85
N ASP A 88 12.47 -17.02 -24.89
CA ASP A 88 13.35 -15.86 -24.85
C ASP A 88 12.79 -14.76 -23.91
N SER A 89 13.64 -13.80 -23.54
CA SER A 89 13.26 -12.69 -22.64
C SER A 89 12.22 -11.76 -23.26
N SER A 90 12.13 -11.70 -24.59
CA SER A 90 11.13 -10.93 -25.33
C SER A 90 9.70 -11.45 -25.11
N GLU A 91 9.52 -12.73 -24.77
CA GLU A 91 8.20 -13.33 -24.52
C GLU A 91 7.63 -13.01 -23.13
N CYS A 92 8.45 -12.54 -22.19
CA CYS A 92 7.97 -11.99 -20.91
C CYS A 92 7.22 -10.64 -21.08
N ARG A 93 7.13 -10.10 -22.30
CA ARG A 93 6.37 -8.86 -22.58
C ARG A 93 4.86 -9.06 -22.64
N ASN A 94 4.41 -10.32 -22.75
CA ASN A 94 2.99 -10.69 -22.76
C ASN A 94 2.68 -11.75 -21.69
N SER A 95 3.41 -11.71 -20.56
CA SER A 95 3.26 -12.67 -19.48
C SER A 95 2.23 -12.27 -18.46
N SER A 96 1.63 -13.25 -17.80
CA SER A 96 0.72 -13.01 -16.69
C SER A 96 0.96 -13.99 -15.56
N VAL A 97 0.83 -13.48 -14.34
CA VAL A 97 0.88 -14.28 -13.11
C VAL A 97 -0.43 -14.14 -12.36
N THR A 98 -0.94 -15.26 -11.89
CA THR A 98 -2.10 -15.34 -11.00
C THR A 98 -1.66 -15.87 -9.66
N LEU A 99 -1.86 -15.06 -8.62
CA LEU A 99 -1.67 -15.44 -7.22
C LEU A 99 -3.02 -15.84 -6.65
N SER A 100 -3.09 -16.99 -5.99
CA SER A 100 -4.24 -17.41 -5.18
C SER A 100 -3.78 -17.73 -3.77
N TYR A 101 -4.43 -17.11 -2.79
CA TYR A 101 -4.12 -17.22 -1.38
C TYR A 101 -5.40 -17.46 -0.59
N LYS A 102 -5.43 -18.55 0.17
CA LYS A 102 -6.58 -18.94 0.98
C LYS A 102 -6.25 -18.82 2.46
N SER A 103 -7.05 -18.07 3.20
CA SER A 103 -6.91 -17.94 4.65
C SER A 103 -8.26 -17.66 5.30
N ASN A 104 -8.47 -18.24 6.49
CA ASN A 104 -9.69 -18.05 7.30
C ASN A 104 -11.01 -18.26 6.53
N GLY A 105 -11.04 -19.25 5.62
CA GLY A 105 -12.23 -19.60 4.83
C GLY A 105 -12.58 -18.60 3.73
N GLU A 106 -11.64 -17.74 3.33
CA GLU A 106 -11.77 -16.82 2.20
C GLU A 106 -10.57 -17.00 1.25
N GLU A 107 -10.79 -16.71 -0.03
CA GLU A 107 -9.76 -16.74 -1.06
C GLU A 107 -9.56 -15.33 -1.63
N ILE A 108 -8.31 -14.92 -1.70
CA ILE A 108 -7.87 -13.77 -2.48
C ILE A 108 -7.18 -14.30 -3.72
N LYS A 109 -7.62 -13.79 -4.88
CA LYS A 109 -7.04 -14.11 -6.18
C LYS A 109 -6.74 -12.81 -6.90
N ARG A 110 -5.48 -12.63 -7.31
CA ARG A 110 -5.03 -11.44 -8.03
C ARG A 110 -4.23 -11.88 -9.25
N THR A 111 -4.58 -11.34 -10.41
CA THR A 111 -3.86 -11.57 -11.67
C THR A 111 -3.18 -10.27 -12.07
N MET A 112 -1.91 -10.36 -12.42
CA MET A 112 -1.13 -9.23 -12.92
C MET A 112 -0.44 -9.62 -14.20
N SER A 113 -0.59 -8.78 -15.22
CA SER A 113 0.06 -8.96 -16.51
C SER A 113 1.26 -8.04 -16.65
N SER A 114 2.21 -8.43 -17.50
CA SER A 114 3.27 -7.57 -17.98
C SER A 114 2.64 -6.40 -18.74
N ASP A 115 3.07 -5.20 -18.39
CA ASP A 115 2.66 -3.95 -19.04
C ASP A 115 3.66 -2.87 -18.62
N ILE A 116 3.40 -1.63 -18.97
CA ILE A 116 4.17 -0.49 -18.49
C ILE A 116 4.25 -0.46 -16.96
N ASN A 117 5.34 0.11 -16.46
CA ASN A 117 5.58 0.29 -15.03
C ASN A 117 5.55 1.78 -14.65
N GLN A 118 5.70 2.06 -13.36
CA GLN A 118 5.69 3.43 -12.85
C GLN A 118 6.78 4.33 -13.46
N ASP A 119 7.97 3.80 -13.78
CA ASP A 119 9.05 4.60 -14.38
C ASP A 119 8.71 5.05 -15.82
N ASP A 120 8.00 4.22 -16.58
CA ASP A 120 7.55 4.57 -17.93
C ASP A 120 6.61 5.77 -17.89
N VAL A 121 5.66 5.78 -16.96
CA VAL A 121 4.73 6.89 -16.73
C VAL A 121 5.47 8.15 -16.28
N GLN A 122 6.44 8.01 -15.37
CA GLN A 122 7.21 9.16 -14.84
C GLN A 122 8.15 9.79 -15.87
N LYS A 123 8.64 9.01 -16.84
CA LYS A 123 9.54 9.49 -17.89
C LYS A 123 8.79 10.05 -19.10
N LEU A 124 7.50 9.75 -19.24
CA LEU A 124 6.66 10.19 -20.36
C LEU A 124 6.70 11.70 -20.63
N PRO A 125 6.72 12.61 -19.63
CA PRO A 125 6.82 14.05 -19.90
C PRO A 125 8.12 14.48 -20.60
N LYS A 126 9.15 13.63 -20.56
CA LYS A 126 10.45 13.85 -21.21
C LYS A 126 10.58 13.11 -22.54
N SER A 127 9.56 12.37 -22.97
CA SER A 127 9.61 11.63 -24.23
C SER A 127 9.35 12.56 -25.42
N ASP A 128 9.68 12.07 -26.63
CA ASP A 128 9.27 12.74 -27.85
C ASP A 128 7.74 12.69 -28.06
N ILE A 129 7.26 13.52 -28.98
CA ILE A 129 5.83 13.68 -29.28
C ILE A 129 5.23 12.37 -29.81
N ILE A 130 5.99 11.59 -30.58
CA ILE A 130 5.52 10.33 -31.17
C ILE A 130 5.27 9.31 -30.06
N THR A 131 6.22 9.16 -29.13
CA THR A 131 6.09 8.28 -27.96
C THR A 131 4.91 8.70 -27.10
N LEU A 132 4.73 10.00 -26.87
CA LEU A 132 3.60 10.53 -26.12
C LEU A 132 2.26 10.21 -26.79
N SER A 133 2.15 10.44 -28.10
CA SER A 133 0.93 10.12 -28.86
C SER A 133 0.64 8.62 -28.83
N CYS A 134 1.63 7.77 -29.12
CA CYS A 134 1.48 6.31 -29.03
C CYS A 134 1.00 5.89 -27.64
N PHE A 135 1.60 6.41 -26.57
CA PHE A 135 1.22 6.10 -25.20
C PHE A 135 -0.24 6.45 -24.90
N ILE A 136 -0.69 7.62 -25.34
CA ILE A 136 -2.08 8.06 -25.14
C ILE A 136 -3.07 7.10 -25.82
N PHE A 137 -2.75 6.65 -27.04
CA PHE A 137 -3.59 5.72 -27.78
C PHE A 137 -3.58 4.31 -27.18
N THR A 138 -2.45 3.84 -26.66
CA THR A 138 -2.33 2.47 -26.13
C THR A 138 -2.79 2.34 -24.67
N HIS A 139 -2.76 3.41 -23.89
CA HIS A 139 -3.09 3.38 -22.45
C HIS A 139 -4.22 4.36 -22.05
N PRO A 140 -5.42 4.25 -22.63
CA PRO A 140 -6.51 5.21 -22.38
C PRO A 140 -6.93 5.27 -20.90
N ASN A 141 -6.81 4.16 -20.17
CA ASN A 141 -7.16 4.11 -18.73
C ASN A 141 -6.24 4.99 -17.88
N ILE A 142 -4.93 4.98 -18.14
CA ILE A 142 -3.97 5.84 -17.44
C ILE A 142 -4.25 7.32 -17.73
N ILE A 143 -4.56 7.65 -18.98
CA ILE A 143 -4.89 9.02 -19.37
C ILE A 143 -6.18 9.49 -18.69
N ARG A 144 -7.19 8.62 -18.60
CA ARG A 144 -8.45 8.92 -17.90
C ARG A 144 -8.23 9.17 -16.41
N LEU A 145 -7.36 8.40 -15.78
CA LEU A 145 -7.07 8.46 -14.33
C LEU A 145 -5.92 9.39 -13.96
N ARG A 146 -5.26 10.05 -14.92
CA ARG A 146 -4.01 10.81 -14.72
C ARG A 146 -4.03 11.80 -13.55
N LYS A 147 -5.11 12.57 -13.38
CA LYS A 147 -5.22 13.54 -12.28
C LYS A 147 -5.23 12.82 -10.93
N ASN A 148 -6.08 11.80 -10.80
CA ASN A 148 -6.15 11.01 -9.59
C ASN A 148 -4.84 10.25 -9.33
N LEU A 149 -4.10 9.87 -10.37
CA LEU A 149 -2.78 9.25 -10.25
C LEU A 149 -1.74 10.23 -9.68
N GLU A 150 -1.72 11.48 -10.15
CA GLU A 150 -0.87 12.55 -9.59
C GLU A 150 -1.23 12.89 -8.14
N ASP A 151 -2.52 12.90 -7.84
CA ASP A 151 -3.09 13.14 -6.51
C ASP A 151 -2.65 12.03 -5.54
N ALA A 152 -2.89 10.77 -5.88
CA ALA A 152 -2.45 9.61 -5.11
C ALA A 152 -0.91 9.55 -4.99
N TYR A 153 -0.19 9.89 -6.07
CA TYR A 153 1.27 10.02 -6.02
C TYR A 153 1.71 11.08 -5.02
N SER A 154 1.00 12.21 -4.93
CA SER A 154 1.32 13.26 -3.96
C SER A 154 1.05 12.82 -2.52
N LEU A 155 0.05 11.99 -2.26
CA LEU A 155 -0.18 11.34 -0.95
C LEU A 155 0.93 10.35 -0.57
N SER A 156 1.61 9.74 -1.55
CA SER A 156 2.74 8.84 -1.30
C SER A 156 4.05 9.56 -0.91
N ARG A 157 4.11 10.89 -1.02
CA ARG A 157 5.34 11.68 -0.88
C ARG A 157 5.25 12.76 0.17
N ARG A 158 6.33 13.00 0.91
CA ARG A 158 6.49 14.23 1.69
C ARG A 158 6.85 15.38 0.72
N LYS A 159 5.98 16.37 0.62
CA LYS A 159 6.10 17.57 -0.23
C LYS A 159 5.84 18.83 0.62
N PRO A 160 6.74 19.17 1.57
CA PRO A 160 6.50 20.26 2.52
C PRO A 160 6.36 21.64 1.86
N ALA A 161 6.89 21.84 0.65
CA ALA A 161 6.71 23.06 -0.12
C ALA A 161 5.24 23.30 -0.53
N PHE A 162 4.45 22.24 -0.67
CA PHE A 162 3.05 22.31 -1.10
C PHE A 162 2.06 22.13 0.07
N TYR A 163 2.40 21.25 1.02
CA TYR A 163 1.50 20.85 2.12
C TYR A 163 1.96 21.37 3.50
N GLY A 164 3.03 22.17 3.51
CA GLY A 164 3.57 22.84 4.68
C GLY A 164 4.53 21.98 5.53
N PRO A 165 5.12 22.59 6.57
CA PRO A 165 6.10 21.92 7.43
C PRO A 165 5.53 20.68 8.14
N GLY A 166 6.34 19.62 8.15
CA GLY A 166 5.97 18.34 8.76
C GLY A 166 4.91 17.56 7.99
N ASP A 167 4.80 17.79 6.67
CA ASP A 167 3.97 17.02 5.75
C ASP A 167 4.17 15.50 5.90
N LYS A 168 3.10 14.75 5.63
CA LYS A 168 2.98 13.32 5.87
C LYS A 168 2.69 12.55 4.59
N ALA A 169 3.24 11.35 4.49
CA ALA A 169 2.98 10.39 3.42
C ALA A 169 2.30 9.12 3.96
N PHE A 170 1.85 8.22 3.08
CA PHE A 170 1.33 6.90 3.49
C PHE A 170 2.28 6.15 4.44
N TYR A 171 3.60 6.22 4.16
CA TYR A 171 4.62 5.61 4.99
C TYR A 171 4.57 6.13 6.45
N ASP A 172 4.29 7.41 6.67
CA ASP A 172 4.15 7.96 8.03
C ASP A 172 2.94 7.37 8.78
N LEU A 173 1.87 6.98 8.08
CA LEU A 173 0.73 6.29 8.70
C LEU A 173 1.09 4.85 9.09
N ALA A 174 1.88 4.17 8.24
CA ALA A 174 2.37 2.83 8.51
C ALA A 174 3.32 2.81 9.72
N GLU A 175 4.27 3.75 9.76
CA GLU A 175 5.16 3.95 10.92
C GLU A 175 4.35 4.24 12.18
N ALA A 176 3.39 5.17 12.12
CA ALA A 176 2.56 5.48 13.28
C ALA A 176 1.72 4.27 13.73
N SER A 177 1.24 3.45 12.81
CA SER A 177 0.53 2.20 13.13
C SER A 177 1.46 1.20 13.81
N TYR A 178 2.68 1.04 13.30
CA TYR A 178 3.72 0.22 13.91
C TYR A 178 4.06 0.68 15.34
N TYR A 179 4.29 1.98 15.56
CA TYR A 179 4.58 2.52 16.89
C TYR A 179 3.39 2.43 17.85
N ASN A 180 2.18 2.31 17.31
CA ASN A 180 0.99 2.07 18.10
C ASN A 180 0.84 0.61 18.55
N ILE A 181 1.63 -0.33 18.02
CA ILE A 181 1.61 -1.72 18.50
C ILE A 181 1.98 -1.76 19.99
N ILE A 182 1.12 -2.38 20.79
CA ILE A 182 1.39 -2.68 22.18
C ILE A 182 2.20 -3.98 22.22
N SER A 183 3.46 -3.89 22.64
CA SER A 183 4.35 -5.05 22.72
C SER A 183 3.82 -6.09 23.71
N GLN A 184 3.63 -7.30 23.22
CA GLN A 184 3.23 -8.49 23.96
C GLN A 184 4.15 -9.64 23.54
N PRO A 185 4.25 -10.74 24.33
CA PRO A 185 5.17 -11.85 24.03
C PRO A 185 4.99 -12.47 22.63
N GLN A 186 3.81 -12.35 22.02
CA GLN A 186 3.49 -12.92 20.70
C GLN A 186 3.45 -11.88 19.58
N THR A 187 3.80 -10.62 19.86
CA THR A 187 3.74 -9.52 18.88
C THR A 187 4.79 -9.69 17.80
N PHE A 188 6.01 -10.07 18.16
CA PHE A 188 7.12 -10.22 17.22
C PHE A 188 7.55 -11.69 17.24
N LEU A 189 7.00 -12.50 16.33
CA LEU A 189 7.29 -13.94 16.28
C LEU A 189 8.72 -14.20 15.77
N ASN A 190 9.21 -13.29 14.92
CA ASN A 190 10.60 -13.24 14.50
C ASN A 190 11.12 -11.80 14.62
N SER A 191 12.44 -11.62 14.74
CA SER A 191 13.05 -10.29 14.87
C SER A 191 12.81 -9.40 13.65
N LYS A 192 12.67 -9.99 12.46
CA LYS A 192 12.41 -9.26 11.20
C LYS A 192 10.99 -8.68 11.14
N ASP A 193 10.05 -9.11 11.99
CA ASP A 193 8.70 -8.51 12.09
C ASP A 193 8.78 -7.02 12.51
N SER A 194 9.83 -6.65 13.24
CA SER A 194 10.13 -5.27 13.64
C SER A 194 10.91 -4.46 12.59
N SER A 195 11.34 -5.11 11.50
CA SER A 195 12.06 -4.44 10.41
C SER A 195 11.10 -3.79 9.41
N GLU A 196 11.64 -3.01 8.48
CA GLU A 196 10.86 -2.40 7.40
C GLU A 196 10.09 -3.46 6.59
N LYS A 197 10.71 -4.62 6.32
CA LYS A 197 10.09 -5.77 5.62
C LYS A 197 9.12 -6.59 6.48
N GLY A 198 8.93 -6.19 7.73
CA GLY A 198 7.93 -6.74 8.63
C GLY A 198 6.65 -5.91 8.57
N TYR A 199 6.20 -5.45 9.73
CA TYR A 199 4.92 -4.74 9.86
C TYR A 199 4.84 -3.46 9.03
N ILE A 200 5.93 -2.70 8.91
CA ILE A 200 5.89 -1.37 8.27
C ILE A 200 5.52 -1.47 6.79
N ASN A 201 6.17 -2.35 6.02
CA ASN A 201 5.86 -2.53 4.60
C ASN A 201 4.41 -3.02 4.42
N THR A 202 4.03 -4.09 5.12
CA THR A 202 2.66 -4.63 5.07
C THR A 202 1.60 -3.59 5.43
N PHE A 203 1.83 -2.78 6.48
CA PHE A 203 0.90 -1.72 6.86
C PHE A 203 0.84 -0.62 5.82
N ASN A 204 1.97 -0.25 5.22
CA ASN A 204 2.03 0.76 4.17
C ASN A 204 1.21 0.32 2.95
N HIS A 205 1.44 -0.89 2.43
CA HIS A 205 0.70 -1.41 1.28
C HIS A 205 -0.81 -1.50 1.55
N ILE A 206 -1.21 -2.14 2.65
CA ILE A 206 -2.64 -2.31 2.98
C ILE A 206 -3.31 -0.95 3.25
N THR A 207 -2.70 -0.09 4.06
CA THR A 207 -3.30 1.21 4.44
C THR A 207 -3.37 2.16 3.26
N ALA A 208 -2.32 2.23 2.43
CA ALA A 208 -2.31 3.08 1.24
C ALA A 208 -3.41 2.64 0.26
N GLN A 209 -3.49 1.35 -0.03
CA GLN A 209 -4.50 0.81 -0.96
C GLN A 209 -5.92 0.98 -0.41
N ALA A 210 -6.14 0.80 0.89
CA ALA A 210 -7.43 1.09 1.51
C ALA A 210 -7.84 2.56 1.32
N ILE A 211 -6.93 3.51 1.58
CA ILE A 211 -7.20 4.95 1.42
C ILE A 211 -7.44 5.30 -0.05
N ILE A 212 -6.61 4.80 -0.98
CA ILE A 212 -6.75 5.06 -2.42
C ILE A 212 -8.10 4.52 -2.93
N THR A 213 -8.45 3.28 -2.60
CA THR A 213 -9.72 2.68 -3.01
C THR A 213 -10.93 3.42 -2.45
N SER A 214 -10.85 3.87 -1.19
CA SER A 214 -11.98 4.51 -0.52
C SER A 214 -12.22 5.96 -0.94
N PHE A 215 -11.16 6.77 -1.06
CA PHE A 215 -11.28 8.19 -1.41
C PHE A 215 -11.25 8.47 -2.91
N PHE A 216 -10.70 7.57 -3.73
CA PHE A 216 -10.65 7.70 -5.19
C PHE A 216 -11.50 6.62 -5.87
N SER A 217 -10.90 5.46 -6.17
CA SER A 217 -11.56 4.32 -6.79
C SER A 217 -10.73 3.05 -6.66
N GLU A 218 -11.39 1.90 -6.70
CA GLU A 218 -10.74 0.59 -6.83
C GLU A 218 -9.90 0.50 -8.10
N GLU A 219 -10.41 0.99 -9.23
CA GLU A 219 -9.67 0.99 -10.50
C GLU A 219 -8.33 1.74 -10.41
N LEU A 220 -8.28 2.88 -9.71
CA LEU A 220 -7.04 3.61 -9.51
C LEU A 220 -6.07 2.85 -8.60
N ALA A 221 -6.61 2.23 -7.54
CA ALA A 221 -5.84 1.43 -6.60
C ALA A 221 -5.18 0.24 -7.31
N ASP A 222 -5.94 -0.44 -8.17
CA ASP A 222 -5.46 -1.55 -9.00
C ASP A 222 -4.34 -1.13 -9.94
N LEU A 223 -4.55 -0.03 -10.67
CA LEU A 223 -3.56 0.54 -11.57
C LEU A 223 -2.27 0.92 -10.83
N ILE A 224 -2.36 1.58 -9.67
CA ILE A 224 -1.19 1.98 -8.87
C ILE A 224 -0.44 0.77 -8.35
N SER A 225 -1.15 -0.24 -7.84
CA SER A 225 -0.56 -1.50 -7.40
C SER A 225 0.29 -2.10 -8.51
N ASP A 226 -0.30 -2.29 -9.68
CA ASP A 226 0.35 -2.88 -10.84
C ASP A 226 1.58 -2.11 -11.32
N LEU A 227 1.47 -0.78 -11.44
CA LEU A 227 2.59 0.07 -11.84
C LEU A 227 3.74 0.02 -10.83
N HIS A 228 3.42 -0.04 -9.54
CA HIS A 228 4.39 -0.06 -8.46
C HIS A 228 5.15 -1.40 -8.42
N GLU A 229 4.44 -2.53 -8.43
CA GLU A 229 5.07 -3.85 -8.35
C GLU A 229 5.91 -4.16 -9.59
N ARG A 230 5.42 -3.80 -10.79
CA ARG A 230 6.21 -3.97 -12.04
C ARG A 230 7.45 -3.09 -12.09
N LYS A 231 7.46 -1.94 -11.42
CA LYS A 231 8.66 -1.10 -11.32
C LYS A 231 9.73 -1.80 -10.47
N ASN A 232 9.31 -2.42 -9.38
CA ASN A 232 10.23 -3.05 -8.44
C ASN A 232 10.82 -4.35 -9.02
N MET A 233 10.01 -5.18 -9.66
CA MET A 233 10.47 -6.43 -10.27
C MET A 233 9.56 -6.89 -11.42
N PRO A 234 9.81 -6.50 -12.68
CA PRO A 234 8.96 -6.88 -13.81
C PRO A 234 8.90 -8.40 -14.06
N GLU A 235 9.94 -9.14 -13.68
CA GLU A 235 10.07 -10.59 -13.87
C GLU A 235 9.03 -11.40 -13.10
N ILE A 236 8.37 -10.81 -12.09
CA ILE A 236 7.34 -11.50 -11.29
C ILE A 236 6.15 -11.98 -12.12
N THR A 237 5.94 -11.41 -13.31
CA THR A 237 4.88 -11.81 -14.25
C THR A 237 5.23 -13.03 -15.08
N CYS A 238 6.51 -13.36 -15.27
CA CYS A 238 6.95 -14.54 -16.03
C CYS A 238 7.80 -15.55 -15.23
N GLY A 239 8.14 -15.23 -13.98
CA GLY A 239 8.85 -16.14 -13.08
C GLY A 239 10.33 -16.37 -13.43
N LYS A 240 10.91 -15.57 -14.33
CA LYS A 240 12.31 -15.67 -14.73
C LYS A 240 13.20 -14.88 -13.79
N PHE A 241 13.59 -15.50 -12.69
CA PHE A 241 14.47 -14.88 -11.72
C PHE A 241 15.93 -15.24 -11.95
N THR A 242 16.80 -14.24 -11.89
CA THR A 242 18.26 -14.47 -11.90
C THR A 242 18.71 -14.97 -10.52
N SER A 243 19.91 -15.54 -10.44
CA SER A 243 20.51 -15.90 -9.15
C SER A 243 20.70 -14.69 -8.23
N VAL A 244 20.82 -13.47 -8.79
CA VAL A 244 20.86 -12.23 -8.01
C VAL A 244 19.51 -11.98 -7.36
N HIS A 245 18.41 -12.07 -8.11
CA HIS A 245 17.05 -11.88 -7.58
C HIS A 245 16.71 -12.90 -6.49
N LEU A 246 17.14 -14.16 -6.65
CA LEU A 246 16.89 -15.23 -5.68
C LEU A 246 17.65 -15.07 -4.36
N ASN A 247 18.76 -14.34 -4.36
CA ASN A 247 19.61 -14.13 -3.18
C ASN A 247 19.50 -12.70 -2.61
N ASP A 248 18.72 -11.82 -3.24
CA ASP A 248 18.55 -10.44 -2.78
C ASP A 248 17.68 -10.41 -1.51
N THR A 249 18.28 -9.96 -0.40
CA THR A 249 17.60 -9.83 0.89
C THR A 249 16.84 -8.51 1.05
N LEU A 250 17.07 -7.54 0.15
CA LEU A 250 16.47 -6.20 0.16
C LEU A 250 15.30 -6.11 -0.83
N ASN A 251 15.47 -6.59 -2.06
CA ASN A 251 14.43 -6.67 -3.09
C ASN A 251 14.07 -8.13 -3.36
N ASN A 252 13.53 -8.79 -2.33
CA ASN A 252 13.19 -10.20 -2.41
C ASN A 252 11.90 -10.40 -3.21
N ILE A 253 11.92 -11.34 -4.16
CA ILE A 253 10.77 -11.80 -4.95
C ILE A 253 9.53 -12.08 -4.06
N VAL A 254 9.74 -12.66 -2.88
CA VAL A 254 8.67 -12.97 -1.94
C VAL A 254 7.96 -11.70 -1.46
N ASP A 255 8.71 -10.61 -1.24
CA ASP A 255 8.17 -9.31 -0.83
C ASP A 255 7.21 -8.77 -1.89
N ASN A 256 7.63 -8.75 -3.16
CA ASN A 256 6.78 -8.29 -4.26
C ASN A 256 5.51 -9.12 -4.42
N TYR A 257 5.57 -10.46 -4.30
CA TYR A 257 4.35 -11.28 -4.35
C TYR A 257 3.44 -11.05 -3.14
N ILE A 258 4.01 -10.82 -1.96
CA ILE A 258 3.25 -10.46 -0.76
C ILE A 258 2.59 -9.10 -0.93
N ASP A 259 3.29 -8.13 -1.50
CA ASP A 259 2.78 -6.78 -1.71
C ASP A 259 1.62 -6.76 -2.71
N ILE A 260 1.66 -7.58 -3.78
CA ILE A 260 0.50 -7.78 -4.67
C ILE A 260 -0.74 -8.25 -3.89
N LEU A 261 -0.60 -9.25 -3.03
CA LEU A 261 -1.71 -9.79 -2.24
C LEU A 261 -2.18 -8.83 -1.15
N ASN A 262 -1.25 -8.15 -0.48
CA ASN A 262 -1.55 -7.14 0.53
C ASN A 262 -2.21 -5.91 -0.09
N ASN A 263 -1.87 -5.55 -1.33
CA ASN A 263 -2.55 -4.48 -2.05
C ASN A 263 -4.02 -4.84 -2.28
N GLU A 264 -4.31 -6.04 -2.77
CA GLU A 264 -5.68 -6.56 -2.96
C GLU A 264 -6.47 -6.64 -1.63
N ILE A 265 -5.83 -7.06 -0.54
CA ILE A 265 -6.41 -6.99 0.83
C ILE A 265 -6.79 -5.55 1.17
N GLY A 266 -5.87 -4.60 0.95
CA GLY A 266 -6.09 -3.18 1.20
C GLY A 266 -7.27 -2.63 0.40
N GLN A 267 -7.41 -3.00 -0.87
CA GLN A 267 -8.54 -2.58 -1.71
C GLN A 267 -9.88 -3.07 -1.15
N LYS A 268 -9.98 -4.36 -0.76
CA LYS A 268 -11.20 -4.93 -0.14
C LYS A 268 -11.59 -4.20 1.14
N ILE A 269 -10.61 -3.91 2.00
CA ILE A 269 -10.82 -3.12 3.22
C ILE A 269 -11.29 -1.71 2.84
N GLY A 270 -10.65 -1.08 1.86
CA GLY A 270 -10.99 0.25 1.37
C GLY A 270 -12.44 0.35 0.89
N LEU A 271 -12.92 -0.63 0.11
CA LEU A 271 -14.32 -0.70 -0.33
C LEU A 271 -15.28 -0.76 0.86
N LYS A 272 -14.98 -1.62 1.85
CA LYS A 272 -15.82 -1.75 3.05
C LYS A 272 -15.85 -0.47 3.88
N LEU A 273 -14.69 0.18 4.07
CA LEU A 273 -14.61 1.41 4.84
C LEU A 273 -15.24 2.59 4.11
N ARG A 274 -15.15 2.61 2.76
CA ARG A 274 -15.89 3.58 1.93
C ARG A 274 -17.38 3.51 2.20
N GLU A 275 -17.96 2.31 2.21
CA GLU A 275 -19.36 2.09 2.53
C GLU A 275 -19.67 2.49 3.98
N LYS A 276 -18.90 1.99 4.95
CA LYS A 276 -19.11 2.24 6.39
C LYS A 276 -19.14 3.73 6.74
N TYR A 277 -18.26 4.51 6.13
CA TYR A 277 -18.13 5.96 6.39
C TYR A 277 -18.83 6.83 5.34
N ASN A 278 -19.55 6.24 4.39
CA ASN A 278 -20.20 6.93 3.28
C ASN A 278 -19.25 7.88 2.52
N ILE A 279 -18.02 7.43 2.27
CA ILE A 279 -17.00 8.21 1.58
C ILE A 279 -17.36 8.31 0.08
N ASN A 280 -17.43 9.55 -0.39
CA ASN A 280 -17.78 9.90 -1.76
C ASN A 280 -16.99 11.14 -2.22
N SER A 281 -17.27 11.64 -3.42
CA SER A 281 -16.52 12.73 -4.05
C SER A 281 -16.63 14.09 -3.35
N THR A 282 -17.55 14.27 -2.40
CA THR A 282 -17.70 15.51 -1.61
C THR A 282 -17.24 15.34 -0.16
N THR A 283 -16.77 14.15 0.21
CA THR A 283 -16.32 13.87 1.58
C THR A 283 -15.08 14.68 1.93
N GLN A 284 -15.17 15.47 3.00
CA GLN A 284 -14.01 16.06 3.64
C GLN A 284 -13.40 15.07 4.65
N CYS A 285 -12.11 14.79 4.50
CA CYS A 285 -11.32 14.02 5.43
C CYS A 285 -11.04 14.84 6.69
N THR A 286 -11.88 14.69 7.72
CA THR A 286 -11.63 15.31 9.03
C THR A 286 -10.69 14.45 9.87
N PRO A 287 -10.00 15.02 10.89
CA PRO A 287 -9.21 14.24 11.83
C PRO A 287 -10.01 13.14 12.55
N ILE A 288 -11.30 13.37 12.81
CA ILE A 288 -12.21 12.38 13.40
C ILE A 288 -12.45 11.23 12.43
N LEU A 289 -12.76 11.54 11.16
CA LEU A 289 -12.96 10.52 10.13
C LEU A 289 -11.69 9.68 9.96
N LEU A 290 -10.53 10.32 9.77
CA LEU A 290 -9.28 9.61 9.49
C LEU A 290 -8.83 8.75 10.69
N SER A 291 -8.96 9.23 11.92
CA SER A 291 -8.60 8.43 13.10
C SER A 291 -9.52 7.23 13.28
N ASN A 292 -10.84 7.40 13.12
CA ASN A 292 -11.78 6.27 13.16
C ASN A 292 -11.49 5.25 12.05
N TYR A 293 -11.26 5.74 10.83
CA TYR A 293 -10.89 4.92 9.68
C TYR A 293 -9.64 4.07 9.95
N LEU A 294 -8.56 4.70 10.42
CA LEU A 294 -7.30 3.99 10.70
C LEU A 294 -7.42 3.04 11.90
N ASN A 295 -8.30 3.34 12.87
CA ASN A 295 -8.58 2.43 13.98
C ASN A 295 -9.32 1.16 13.51
N ASP A 296 -10.18 1.25 12.49
CA ASP A 296 -10.76 0.05 11.87
C ASP A 296 -9.70 -0.77 11.12
N VAL A 297 -8.78 -0.10 10.41
CA VAL A 297 -7.64 -0.78 9.75
C VAL A 297 -6.76 -1.48 10.81
N GLN A 298 -6.46 -0.83 11.94
CA GLN A 298 -5.79 -1.47 13.08
C GLN A 298 -6.62 -2.62 13.67
N GLY A 299 -7.95 -2.50 13.68
CA GLY A 299 -8.87 -3.57 14.08
C GLY A 299 -8.72 -4.81 13.20
N TYR A 300 -8.62 -4.62 11.88
CA TYR A 300 -8.30 -5.69 10.94
C TYR A 300 -6.94 -6.32 11.25
N TYR A 301 -5.87 -5.52 11.41
CA TYR A 301 -4.55 -6.02 11.76
C TYR A 301 -4.57 -6.81 13.07
N SER A 302 -5.29 -6.32 14.08
CA SER A 302 -5.43 -6.99 15.37
C SER A 302 -6.08 -8.36 15.21
N MET A 303 -7.15 -8.43 14.41
CA MET A 303 -7.88 -9.67 14.14
C MET A 303 -6.99 -10.71 13.47
N VAL A 304 -6.25 -10.32 12.43
CA VAL A 304 -5.55 -11.29 11.56
C VAL A 304 -4.12 -11.58 11.96
N LEU A 305 -3.40 -10.60 12.52
CA LEU A 305 -2.01 -10.73 12.96
C LEU A 305 -1.88 -11.06 14.45
N LYS A 306 -2.99 -11.03 15.20
CA LYS A 306 -3.05 -11.30 16.66
C LYS A 306 -2.17 -10.35 17.48
N ILE A 307 -2.12 -9.10 17.04
CA ILE A 307 -1.44 -7.99 17.73
C ILE A 307 -2.47 -7.02 18.30
N VAL A 308 -2.04 -6.13 19.19
CA VAL A 308 -2.90 -5.13 19.82
C VAL A 308 -2.31 -3.75 19.56
N PHE A 309 -3.17 -2.74 19.37
CA PHE A 309 -2.76 -1.36 19.12
C PHE A 309 -3.28 -0.40 20.18
N ARG A 310 -2.53 0.67 20.40
CA ARG A 310 -3.06 1.96 20.85
C ARG A 310 -3.80 2.60 19.68
N SER A 311 -5.02 3.07 19.93
CA SER A 311 -5.81 3.76 18.93
C SER A 311 -5.22 5.11 18.53
N PHE A 312 -5.33 5.44 17.24
CA PHE A 312 -5.18 6.80 16.75
C PHE A 312 -6.23 7.73 17.36
N ARG A 313 -5.81 8.97 17.62
CA ARG A 313 -6.66 10.04 18.14
C ARG A 313 -6.75 11.18 17.12
N PRO A 314 -7.89 11.90 17.05
CA PRO A 314 -8.01 13.09 16.20
C PRO A 314 -6.95 14.17 16.49
N SER A 315 -6.43 14.23 17.71
CA SER A 315 -5.39 15.18 18.10
C SER A 315 -3.97 14.76 17.72
N ASP A 316 -3.76 13.54 17.24
CA ASP A 316 -2.42 13.09 16.87
C ASP A 316 -1.92 13.89 15.66
N LYS A 317 -0.65 14.31 15.70
CA LYS A 317 -0.06 15.20 14.67
C LYS A 317 -0.13 14.59 13.28
N VAL A 318 0.10 13.28 13.16
CA VAL A 318 0.04 12.55 11.88
C VAL A 318 -1.37 12.57 11.29
N ILE A 319 -2.41 12.43 12.11
CA ILE A 319 -3.81 12.47 11.70
C ILE A 319 -4.17 13.84 11.16
N ASN A 320 -3.90 14.90 11.93
CA ASN A 320 -4.22 16.26 11.52
C ASN A 320 -3.53 16.67 10.21
N LYS A 321 -2.24 16.31 10.06
CA LYS A 321 -1.47 16.66 8.86
C LYS A 321 -1.92 15.88 7.65
N PHE A 322 -2.15 14.57 7.79
CA PHE A 322 -2.53 13.74 6.66
C PHE A 322 -3.98 13.98 6.22
N SER A 323 -4.91 14.23 7.15
CA SER A 323 -6.29 14.57 6.81
C SER A 323 -6.37 15.89 6.04
N HIS A 324 -5.61 16.90 6.46
CA HIS A 324 -5.47 18.16 5.73
C HIS A 324 -4.92 17.95 4.32
N LYS A 325 -3.87 17.13 4.18
CA LYS A 325 -3.29 16.80 2.88
C LYS A 325 -4.28 16.10 1.95
N ILE A 326 -5.04 15.12 2.45
CA ILE A 326 -6.09 14.45 1.65
C ILE A 326 -7.05 15.51 1.10
N ASN A 327 -7.52 16.45 1.94
CA ASN A 327 -8.44 17.49 1.48
C ASN A 327 -7.82 18.39 0.42
N LEU A 328 -6.57 18.83 0.59
CA LEU A 328 -5.89 19.66 -0.41
C LEU A 328 -5.71 18.95 -1.76
N VAL A 329 -5.53 17.64 -1.73
CA VAL A 329 -5.40 16.83 -2.95
C VAL A 329 -6.77 16.59 -3.61
N LEU A 330 -7.83 16.41 -2.82
CA LEU A 330 -9.18 16.19 -3.34
C LEU A 330 -9.89 17.49 -3.75
N GLU A 331 -9.49 18.64 -3.18
CA GLU A 331 -9.95 19.96 -3.60
C GLU A 331 -9.45 20.22 -5.02
N LYS A 332 -10.38 20.12 -5.98
CA LYS A 332 -10.14 20.48 -7.37
C LYS A 332 -9.93 21.99 -7.44
N PHE A 333 -8.67 22.43 -7.48
CA PHE A 333 -8.32 23.76 -7.99
C PHE A 333 -8.77 23.90 -9.45
#